data_AF-A0A165FWW3-F1
#
_entry.id   AF-A0A165FWW3-F1
#
_cell.length_a   1.000
_cell.length_b   1.000
_cell.length_c   1.000
_cell.angle_alpha   90.00
_cell.angle_beta   90.00
_cell.angle_gamma   90.00
#
_symmetry.space_group_name_H-M   'P 1'
#
loop_
_entity.id
_entity.type
_entity.pdbx_description
1 polymer ?
#
loop_
_entity_poly.entity_id
_entity_poly.type
_entity_poly.pdbx_seq_one_letter_code
_entity_poly.pdbx_strand_id
1 'polypeptide(L)'
;MNVLLVKKAPCLQSYTFLRTGARWKRPYPIQPRASDFAPLAELEHLESLHLSVFLATDEPPYDRPDDHGSILLRLAGNRRKLRSLTWDWAMATKNLPAPGALAQLARASKALKQLTVPANLTFAHLCAVEPQIGLERLVLATGTVYLSREKSHRWLGSLWPRARIEDQS
;
A
#
# COMPACT_ATOMS: atom_id res chain seq x y z
N MET A 1 -0.09 19.13 -3.99
CA MET A 1 1.07 19.28 -3.08
C MET A 1 2.27 18.47 -3.55
N ASN A 2 2.14 17.16 -3.78
CA ASN A 2 3.28 16.30 -4.12
C ASN A 2 3.95 16.59 -5.46
N VAL A 3 3.24 17.14 -6.46
CA VAL A 3 3.85 17.63 -7.72
C VAL A 3 4.93 18.70 -7.45
N LEU A 4 4.70 19.60 -6.49
CA LEU A 4 5.70 20.62 -6.13
C LEU A 4 6.87 20.02 -5.38
N LEU A 5 6.63 18.99 -4.56
CA LEU A 5 7.69 18.26 -3.86
C LEU A 5 8.64 17.59 -4.84
N VAL A 6 8.11 16.90 -5.86
CA VAL A 6 8.91 16.27 -6.92
C VAL A 6 9.86 17.28 -7.58
N LYS A 7 9.34 18.48 -7.90
CA LYS A 7 10.14 19.54 -8.53
C LYS A 7 11.19 20.14 -7.60
N LYS A 8 10.89 20.29 -6.31
CA LYS A 8 11.77 20.99 -5.36
C LYS A 8 12.79 20.07 -4.66
N ALA A 9 12.49 18.78 -4.55
CA ALA A 9 13.32 17.81 -3.83
C ALA A 9 13.45 16.50 -4.63
N PRO A 10 14.03 16.52 -5.84
CA PRO A 10 14.14 15.32 -6.69
C PRO A 10 14.99 14.20 -6.05
N CYS A 11 15.92 14.56 -5.18
CA CYS A 11 16.80 13.64 -4.46
C CYS A 11 16.20 13.11 -3.14
N LEU A 12 14.91 13.33 -2.88
CA LEU A 12 14.27 12.88 -1.64
C LEU A 12 14.33 11.35 -1.53
N GLN A 13 14.93 10.87 -0.44
CA GLN A 13 15.10 9.43 -0.16
C GLN A 13 14.00 8.83 0.71
N SER A 14 13.35 9.65 1.54
CA SER A 14 12.30 9.21 2.46
C SER A 14 11.15 10.19 2.46
N TYR A 15 9.92 9.68 2.37
CA TYR A 15 8.70 10.47 2.48
C TYR A 15 7.74 9.81 3.46
N THR A 16 7.27 10.61 4.41
CA THR A 16 6.27 10.18 5.40
C THR A 16 5.08 11.13 5.36
N PHE A 17 3.90 10.56 5.19
CA PHE A 17 2.63 11.24 5.39
C PHE A 17 1.83 10.50 6.45
N LEU A 18 1.55 11.19 7.54
CA LEU A 18 0.73 10.69 8.63
C LEU A 18 -0.44 11.63 8.82
N ARG A 19 -1.66 11.10 8.68
CA ARG A 19 -2.88 11.80 9.07
C ARG A 19 -3.52 11.07 10.25
N THR A 20 -3.51 11.74 11.40
CA THR A 20 -4.14 11.26 12.64
C THR A 20 -5.20 12.26 13.12
N GLY A 21 -6.42 11.76 13.36
CA GLY A 21 -7.48 12.46 14.09
C GLY A 21 -8.37 13.46 13.33
N ALA A 22 -9.51 13.76 13.94
CA ALA A 22 -10.56 14.68 13.49
C ALA A 22 -10.26 16.18 13.71
N ARG A 23 -9.00 16.58 13.94
CA ARG A 23 -8.67 17.96 14.39
C ARG A 23 -8.99 19.06 13.37
N TRP A 24 -9.49 18.72 12.19
CA TRP A 24 -9.94 19.66 11.18
C TRP A 24 -11.47 19.65 11.08
N LYS A 25 -12.16 20.29 12.04
CA LYS A 25 -13.53 20.79 11.86
C LYS A 25 -13.52 22.00 10.88
N ARG A 26 -12.88 21.87 9.72
CA ARG A 26 -13.18 22.78 8.60
C ARG A 26 -14.41 22.20 7.89
N PRO A 27 -15.33 23.04 7.38
CA PRO A 27 -16.56 22.57 6.71
C PRO A 27 -16.28 21.68 5.49
N TYR A 28 -15.03 21.60 5.04
CA TYR A 28 -14.52 20.60 4.11
C TYR A 28 -13.09 20.19 4.51
N PRO A 29 -12.84 19.05 5.17
CA PRO A 29 -11.52 18.47 5.12
C PRO A 29 -11.34 17.96 3.69
N ILE A 30 -10.48 18.58 2.89
CA ILE A 30 -9.99 17.95 1.66
C ILE A 30 -9.15 16.76 2.13
N GLN A 31 -9.82 15.64 2.34
CA GLN A 31 -9.18 14.37 2.61
C GLN A 31 -8.28 14.05 1.41
N PRO A 32 -7.01 13.67 1.63
CA PRO A 32 -6.13 13.36 0.53
C PRO A 32 -6.71 12.19 -0.26
N ARG A 33 -6.53 12.20 -1.56
CA ARG A 33 -6.82 11.08 -2.46
C ARG A 33 -5.57 10.25 -2.62
N ALA A 34 -5.69 8.94 -2.86
CA ALA A 34 -4.56 8.12 -3.26
C ALA A 34 -3.85 8.75 -4.46
N SER A 35 -4.62 9.26 -5.42
CA SER A 35 -4.09 9.92 -6.63
C SER A 35 -3.25 11.16 -6.34
N ASP A 36 -3.41 11.81 -5.19
CA ASP A 36 -2.54 12.92 -4.75
C ASP A 36 -1.09 12.45 -4.53
N PHE A 37 -0.87 11.15 -4.29
CA PHE A 37 0.44 10.54 -4.06
C PHE A 37 1.04 9.93 -5.33
N ALA A 38 0.30 9.82 -6.44
CA ALA A 38 0.84 9.30 -7.70
C ALA A 38 2.11 10.03 -8.21
N PRO A 39 2.27 11.37 -8.05
CA PRO A 39 3.51 12.06 -8.42
C PRO A 39 4.73 11.59 -7.62
N LEU A 40 4.55 11.00 -6.43
CA LEU A 40 5.65 10.40 -5.67
C LEU A 40 6.22 9.14 -6.35
N ALA A 41 5.75 8.77 -7.54
CA ALA A 41 6.38 7.80 -8.43
C ALA A 41 7.47 8.43 -9.34
N GLU A 42 7.70 9.74 -9.28
CA GLU A 42 8.71 10.46 -10.11
C GLU A 42 10.08 10.68 -9.41
N LEU A 43 10.15 11.04 -8.11
CA LEU A 43 11.34 10.97 -7.21
C LEU A 43 12.30 9.73 -7.28
N GLU A 44 13.20 9.64 -8.25
CA GLU A 44 14.02 8.44 -8.55
C GLU A 44 14.87 7.90 -7.38
N HIS A 45 15.16 8.75 -6.40
CA HIS A 45 15.97 8.44 -5.22
C HIS A 45 15.15 7.95 -4.02
N LEU A 46 13.82 7.87 -4.12
CA LEU A 46 12.97 7.48 -3.01
C LEU A 46 13.19 6.00 -2.65
N GLU A 47 13.68 5.77 -1.44
CA GLU A 47 13.95 4.44 -0.87
C GLU A 47 12.88 4.01 0.13
N SER A 48 12.25 4.97 0.82
CA SER A 48 11.22 4.71 1.83
C SER A 48 10.00 5.60 1.61
N LEU A 49 8.82 4.99 1.56
CA LEU A 49 7.54 5.67 1.45
C LEU A 49 6.59 5.18 2.55
N HIS A 50 6.19 6.08 3.45
CA HIS A 50 5.26 5.75 4.52
C HIS A 50 4.01 6.61 4.44
N LEU A 51 2.88 6.00 4.11
CA LEU A 51 1.58 6.64 3.98
C LEU A 51 0.61 5.97 4.93
N SER A 52 0.25 6.67 6.01
CA SER A 52 -0.71 6.21 7.01
C SER A 52 -1.83 7.22 7.19
N VAL A 53 -3.05 6.82 6.82
CA VAL A 53 -4.26 7.66 6.86
C VAL A 53 -5.31 7.00 7.72
N PHE A 54 -5.41 7.47 8.96
CA PHE A 54 -6.42 7.03 9.91
C PHE A 54 -7.64 7.95 9.82
N LEU A 55 -8.81 7.37 9.58
CA LEU A 55 -10.08 8.06 9.73
C LEU A 55 -10.43 8.18 11.22
N ALA A 56 -11.18 9.23 11.57
CA ALA A 56 -11.87 9.23 12.86
C ALA A 56 -12.92 8.09 12.84
N THR A 57 -13.18 7.49 13.99
CA THR A 57 -14.05 6.30 14.17
C THR A 57 -15.47 6.44 13.59
N ASP A 58 -15.91 7.68 13.30
CA ASP A 58 -17.26 7.99 12.84
C ASP A 58 -17.34 8.28 11.33
N GLU A 59 -16.21 8.29 10.59
CA GLU A 59 -16.21 8.48 9.15
C GLU A 59 -16.23 7.11 8.43
N PRO A 60 -17.25 6.81 7.60
CA PRO A 60 -17.29 5.55 6.87
C PRO A 60 -16.08 5.46 5.92
N PRO A 61 -15.56 4.25 5.67
CA PRO A 61 -14.46 4.05 4.74
C PRO A 61 -14.79 4.64 3.36
N TYR A 62 -13.79 5.20 2.69
CA TYR A 62 -13.96 5.91 1.42
C TYR A 62 -14.65 5.04 0.37
N ASP A 63 -15.88 5.40 0.00
CA ASP A 63 -16.64 4.73 -1.06
C ASP A 63 -16.43 5.36 -2.45
N ARG A 64 -15.80 6.55 -2.49
CA ARG A 64 -15.42 7.22 -3.74
C ARG A 64 -14.35 6.37 -4.45
N PRO A 65 -14.50 6.12 -5.77
CA PRO A 65 -13.54 5.35 -6.52
C PRO A 65 -12.22 6.12 -6.59
N ASP A 66 -11.20 5.61 -5.91
CA ASP A 66 -9.82 5.99 -6.11
C ASP A 66 -9.02 4.69 -6.29
N ASP A 67 -8.21 4.63 -7.34
CA ASP A 67 -7.59 3.38 -7.76
C ASP A 67 -6.29 3.14 -6.98
N HIS A 68 -6.45 2.80 -5.70
CA HIS A 68 -5.34 2.51 -4.80
C HIS A 68 -4.41 1.42 -5.35
N GLY A 69 -4.97 0.40 -6.01
CA GLY A 69 -4.22 -0.68 -6.64
C GLY A 69 -3.27 -0.17 -7.73
N SER A 70 -3.79 0.60 -8.70
CA SER A 70 -2.96 1.17 -9.77
C SER A 70 -1.90 2.14 -9.26
N ILE A 71 -2.23 2.93 -8.22
CA ILE A 71 -1.27 3.88 -7.64
C ILE A 71 -0.16 3.15 -6.90
N LEU A 72 -0.50 2.14 -6.10
CA LEU A 72 0.46 1.24 -5.47
C LEU A 72 1.39 0.60 -6.50
N LEU A 73 0.85 0.07 -7.59
CA LEU A 73 1.62 -0.53 -8.68
C LEU A 73 2.53 0.50 -9.36
N ARG A 74 2.05 1.72 -9.58
CA ARG A 74 2.86 2.80 -10.17
C ARG A 74 4.02 3.20 -9.25
N LEU A 75 3.77 3.33 -7.95
CA LEU A 75 4.79 3.64 -6.96
C LEU A 75 5.83 2.52 -6.86
N ALA A 76 5.39 1.27 -6.86
CA ALA A 76 6.27 0.13 -6.72
C ALA A 76 7.07 -0.18 -8.01
N GLY A 77 6.45 0.00 -9.19
CA GLY A 77 7.04 -0.32 -10.49
C GLY A 77 8.00 0.73 -11.05
N ASN A 78 7.75 2.02 -10.79
CA ASN A 78 8.64 3.09 -11.28
C ASN A 78 9.87 3.32 -10.40
N ARG A 79 10.07 2.48 -9.37
CA ARG A 79 11.12 2.65 -8.37
C ARG A 79 12.08 1.49 -8.32
N ARG A 80 13.27 1.69 -8.89
CA ARG A 80 14.38 0.74 -8.77
C ARG A 80 15.01 0.71 -7.36
N LYS A 81 14.74 1.72 -6.53
CA LYS A 81 15.38 1.90 -5.21
C LYS A 81 14.41 1.82 -4.03
N LEU A 82 13.10 1.75 -4.25
CA LEU A 82 12.13 1.69 -3.15
C LEU A 82 12.28 0.36 -2.41
N ARG A 83 12.76 0.43 -1.16
CA ARG A 83 13.01 -0.69 -0.26
C ARG A 83 11.89 -0.87 0.76
N SER A 84 11.23 0.22 1.16
CA SER A 84 10.16 0.18 2.15
C SER A 84 8.93 0.94 1.66
N LEU A 85 7.76 0.28 1.69
CA LEU A 85 6.48 0.85 1.33
C LEU A 85 5.45 0.54 2.43
N THR A 86 4.98 1.57 3.11
CA THR A 86 3.79 1.50 3.95
C THR A 86 2.64 2.24 3.27
N TRP A 87 1.57 1.52 3.03
CA TRP A 87 0.32 2.02 2.48
C TRP A 87 -0.82 1.58 3.40
N ASP A 88 -0.99 2.28 4.50
CA ASP A 88 -2.01 1.98 5.50
C ASP A 88 -3.13 3.02 5.43
N TRP A 89 -4.29 2.59 4.97
CA TRP A 89 -5.40 3.50 4.67
C TRP A 89 -6.72 2.78 4.91
N ALA A 90 -7.60 3.38 5.72
CA ALA A 90 -8.97 2.92 5.85
C ALA A 90 -9.71 3.06 4.51
N MET A 91 -10.02 1.95 3.83
CA MET A 91 -10.65 1.92 2.51
C MET A 91 -11.84 0.96 2.50
N ALA A 92 -12.82 1.20 1.63
CA ALA A 92 -13.90 0.24 1.42
C ALA A 92 -13.34 -1.06 0.82
N THR A 93 -13.93 -2.21 1.17
CA THR A 93 -13.45 -3.54 0.73
C THR A 93 -13.24 -3.66 -0.78
N LYS A 94 -14.09 -3.00 -1.57
CA LYS A 94 -14.01 -2.97 -3.05
C LYS A 94 -12.74 -2.29 -3.58
N ASN A 95 -12.14 -1.39 -2.81
CA ASN A 95 -10.96 -0.61 -3.17
C ASN A 95 -9.65 -1.22 -2.62
N LEU A 96 -9.74 -2.25 -1.78
CA LEU A 96 -8.57 -2.94 -1.25
C LEU A 96 -7.83 -3.68 -2.38
N PRO A 97 -6.48 -3.67 -2.38
CA PRO A 97 -5.66 -4.48 -3.27
C PRO A 97 -6.08 -5.96 -3.24
N ALA A 98 -6.50 -6.45 -4.40
CA ALA A 98 -6.83 -7.86 -4.61
C ALA A 98 -5.55 -8.72 -4.77
N PRO A 99 -5.63 -10.06 -4.68
CA PRO A 99 -4.46 -10.93 -4.74
C PRO A 99 -3.68 -10.79 -6.05
N GLY A 100 -4.37 -10.57 -7.19
CA GLY A 100 -3.72 -10.32 -8.47
C GLY A 100 -2.90 -9.02 -8.49
N ALA A 101 -3.37 -7.97 -7.82
CA ALA A 101 -2.63 -6.71 -7.67
C ALA A 101 -1.40 -6.89 -6.79
N LEU A 102 -1.50 -7.67 -5.71
CA LEU A 102 -0.34 -8.03 -4.87
C LEU A 102 0.70 -8.86 -5.64
N ALA A 103 0.28 -9.83 -6.44
CA ALA A 103 1.17 -10.61 -7.29
C ALA A 103 1.85 -9.74 -8.37
N GLN A 104 1.13 -8.77 -8.94
CA GLN A 104 1.72 -7.80 -9.86
C GLN A 104 2.70 -6.86 -9.16
N LEU A 105 2.38 -6.39 -7.95
CA LEU A 105 3.27 -5.57 -7.13
C LEU A 105 4.57 -6.32 -6.80
N ALA A 106 4.44 -7.59 -6.43
CA ALA A 106 5.58 -8.46 -6.14
C ALA A 106 6.53 -8.57 -7.36
N ARG A 107 5.98 -8.71 -8.58
CA ARG A 107 6.75 -8.75 -9.83
C ARG A 107 7.38 -7.40 -10.20
N ALA A 108 6.65 -6.31 -9.99
CA ALA A 108 7.08 -4.97 -10.35
C ALA A 108 8.18 -4.42 -9.43
N SER A 109 8.19 -4.82 -8.15
CA SER A 109 9.00 -4.18 -7.10
C SER A 109 10.16 -5.04 -6.61
N LYS A 110 11.12 -5.30 -7.49
CA LYS A 110 12.27 -6.18 -7.19
C LYS A 110 13.17 -5.70 -6.05
N ALA A 111 13.20 -4.40 -5.78
CA ALA A 111 14.00 -3.80 -4.71
C ALA A 111 13.28 -3.75 -3.35
N LEU A 112 11.96 -4.01 -3.33
CA LEU A 112 11.14 -3.86 -2.14
C LEU A 112 11.46 -4.96 -1.13
N LYS A 113 11.82 -4.55 0.07
CA LYS A 113 12.17 -5.41 1.21
C LYS A 113 11.06 -5.45 2.25
N GLN A 114 10.34 -4.35 2.41
CA GLN A 114 9.30 -4.20 3.41
C GLN A 114 8.02 -3.65 2.77
N LEU A 115 6.90 -4.32 3.03
CA LEU A 115 5.58 -3.92 2.56
C LEU A 115 4.59 -3.94 3.73
N THR A 116 3.92 -2.82 3.99
CA THR A 116 2.75 -2.75 4.85
C THR A 116 1.56 -2.33 4.00
N VAL A 117 0.51 -3.15 3.93
CA VAL A 117 -0.63 -2.89 3.05
C VAL A 117 -1.90 -3.58 3.59
N PRO A 118 -3.07 -2.95 3.55
CA PRO A 118 -4.34 -3.64 3.73
C PRO A 118 -4.70 -4.36 2.42
N ALA A 119 -5.33 -5.52 2.49
CA ALA A 119 -5.63 -6.30 1.29
C ALA A 119 -6.99 -6.99 1.34
N ASN A 120 -7.56 -7.27 0.17
CA ASN A 120 -8.68 -8.19 0.04
C ASN A 120 -8.14 -9.55 -0.38
N LEU A 121 -7.99 -10.45 0.59
CA LEU A 121 -7.46 -11.80 0.42
C LEU A 121 -8.54 -12.88 0.32
N THR A 122 -9.81 -12.49 0.21
CA THR A 122 -10.98 -13.40 0.18
C THR A 122 -10.79 -14.60 -0.74
N PHE A 123 -10.24 -14.37 -1.94
CA PHE A 123 -10.01 -15.40 -2.96
C PHE A 123 -8.52 -15.61 -3.29
N ALA A 124 -7.62 -15.29 -2.35
CA ALA A 124 -6.17 -15.41 -2.55
C ALA A 124 -5.77 -16.81 -3.05
N HIS A 125 -6.32 -17.85 -2.44
CA HIS A 125 -6.03 -19.25 -2.77
C HIS A 125 -6.36 -19.68 -4.21
N LEU A 126 -7.15 -18.90 -4.96
CA LEU A 126 -7.47 -19.16 -6.37
C LEU A 126 -6.51 -18.44 -7.35
N CYS A 127 -5.67 -17.54 -6.84
CA CYS A 127 -4.76 -16.76 -7.66
C CYS A 127 -3.46 -17.54 -7.90
N ALA A 128 -3.01 -17.58 -9.16
CA ALA A 128 -1.73 -18.19 -9.52
C ALA A 128 -0.57 -17.52 -8.78
N VAL A 129 0.41 -18.33 -8.38
CA VAL A 129 1.56 -17.87 -7.60
C VAL A 129 2.83 -18.02 -8.40
N GLU A 130 3.56 -16.92 -8.54
CA GLU A 130 4.95 -16.91 -8.99
C GLU A 130 5.82 -16.41 -7.83
N PRO A 131 6.63 -17.26 -7.18
CA PRO A 131 7.38 -16.89 -5.99
C PRO A 131 8.33 -15.72 -6.22
N GLN A 132 8.31 -14.74 -5.31
CA GLN A 132 9.18 -13.58 -5.30
C GLN A 132 10.04 -13.57 -4.03
N ILE A 133 11.35 -13.72 -4.18
CA ILE A 133 12.30 -13.88 -3.06
C ILE A 133 12.81 -12.55 -2.48
N GLY A 134 12.42 -11.42 -3.06
CA GLY A 134 12.98 -10.10 -2.72
C GLY A 134 12.49 -9.55 -1.38
N LEU A 135 11.23 -9.83 -1.02
CA LEU A 135 10.57 -9.29 0.16
C LEU A 135 11.01 -10.01 1.43
N GLU A 136 11.33 -9.25 2.47
CA GLU A 136 11.81 -9.73 3.76
C GLU A 136 10.73 -9.61 4.84
N ARG A 137 9.84 -8.61 4.72
CA ARG A 137 8.75 -8.38 5.67
C ARG A 137 7.48 -7.93 4.97
N LEU A 138 6.38 -8.61 5.30
CA LEU A 138 5.02 -8.23 4.94
C LEU A 138 4.22 -7.97 6.21
N VAL A 139 3.56 -6.82 6.29
CA VAL A 139 2.60 -6.51 7.35
C VAL A 139 1.23 -6.31 6.70
N LEU A 140 0.27 -7.18 7.02
CA LEU A 140 -1.12 -6.98 6.65
C LEU A 140 -1.70 -5.91 7.58
N ALA A 141 -2.00 -4.75 7.02
CA ALA A 141 -2.49 -3.61 7.77
C ALA A 141 -3.96 -3.78 8.19
N THR A 142 -4.41 -2.92 9.10
CA THR A 142 -5.80 -2.90 9.57
C THR A 142 -6.79 -2.79 8.40
N GLY A 143 -7.91 -3.52 8.49
CA GLY A 143 -8.90 -3.55 7.41
C GLY A 143 -8.61 -4.55 6.28
N THR A 144 -7.56 -5.38 6.41
CA THR A 144 -7.40 -6.56 5.54
C THR A 144 -8.56 -7.52 5.75
N VAL A 145 -9.11 -8.07 4.67
CA VAL A 145 -10.24 -9.02 4.73
C VAL A 145 -9.86 -10.37 4.11
N TYR A 146 -10.35 -11.46 4.69
CA TYR A 146 -10.18 -12.81 4.15
C TYR A 146 -11.36 -13.70 4.56
N LEU A 147 -11.65 -14.70 3.73
CA LEU A 147 -12.60 -15.77 4.06
C LEU A 147 -11.94 -16.85 4.94
N SER A 148 -10.70 -17.21 4.63
CA SER A 148 -9.90 -18.18 5.38
C SER A 148 -8.50 -17.62 5.58
N ARG A 149 -8.18 -17.30 6.84
CA ARG A 149 -6.87 -16.77 7.24
C ARG A 149 -5.76 -17.70 6.83
N GLU A 150 -5.89 -18.99 7.17
CA GLU A 150 -4.87 -19.99 6.89
C GLU A 150 -4.58 -20.14 5.40
N LYS A 151 -5.61 -20.27 4.55
CA LYS A 151 -5.43 -20.38 3.10
C LYS A 151 -4.79 -19.11 2.51
N SER A 152 -5.18 -17.94 3.02
CA SER A 152 -4.63 -16.66 2.58
C SER A 152 -3.16 -16.51 2.96
N HIS A 153 -2.82 -16.86 4.20
CA HIS A 153 -1.43 -16.85 4.69
C HIS A 153 -0.56 -17.87 3.96
N ARG A 154 -1.07 -19.06 3.66
CA ARG A 154 -0.36 -20.06 2.84
C ARG A 154 -0.08 -19.54 1.43
N TRP A 155 -1.05 -18.87 0.82
CA TRP A 155 -0.88 -18.22 -0.48
C TRP A 155 0.17 -17.11 -0.42
N LEU A 156 0.11 -16.23 0.59
CA LEU A 156 1.12 -15.19 0.81
C LEU A 156 2.52 -15.76 1.04
N GLY A 157 2.63 -16.83 1.82
CA GLY A 157 3.90 -17.54 2.04
C GLY A 157 4.42 -18.23 0.78
N SER A 158 3.55 -18.59 -0.16
CA SER A 158 3.97 -19.09 -1.46
C SER A 158 4.44 -17.95 -2.39
N LEU A 159 3.77 -16.79 -2.32
CA LEU A 159 4.14 -15.60 -3.09
C LEU A 159 5.45 -14.97 -2.61
N TRP A 160 5.65 -14.88 -1.30
CA TRP A 160 6.86 -14.34 -0.66
C TRP A 160 7.47 -15.34 0.32
N PRO A 161 8.13 -16.40 -0.18
CA PRO A 161 8.61 -17.52 0.65
C PRO A 161 9.69 -17.18 1.67
N ARG A 162 10.31 -16.00 1.55
CA ARG A 162 11.33 -15.52 2.49
C ARG A 162 10.84 -14.38 3.39
N ALA A 163 9.62 -13.89 3.17
CA ALA A 163 9.10 -12.79 3.96
C ALA A 163 8.56 -13.29 5.30
N ARG A 164 8.89 -12.58 6.37
CA ARG A 164 8.15 -12.67 7.62
C ARG A 164 6.80 -12.00 7.41
N ILE A 165 5.71 -12.75 7.58
CA ILE A 165 4.35 -12.26 7.46
C ILE A 165 3.81 -11.95 8.86
N GLU A 166 3.44 -10.69 9.07
CA GLU A 166 2.79 -10.19 10.28
C GLU A 166 1.37 -9.74 9.91
N ASP A 167 0.41 -10.01 10.79
CA ASP A 167 -0.99 -9.75 10.53
C ASP A 167 -1.57 -8.92 11.68
N GLN A 168 -1.92 -7.68 11.35
CA GLN A 168 -2.46 -6.67 12.27
C GLN A 168 -3.94 -6.39 12.01
N SER A 169 -4.60 -7.23 11.19
CA SER A 169 -6.01 -7.10 10.82
C SER A 169 -6.97 -7.66 11.86
#